data_AF-A0A8J1XGT7-F1
#
_entry.id   AF-A0A8J1XGT7-F1
#
_cell.length_a   1.000
_cell.length_b   1.000
_cell.length_c   1.000
_cell.angle_alpha   90.00
_cell.angle_beta   90.00
_cell.angle_gamma   90.00
#
_symmetry.space_group_name_H-M   'P 1'
#
loop_
_entity.id
_entity.type
_entity.pdbx_description
1 polymer ?
#
loop_
_entity_poly.entity_id
_entity_poly.type
_entity_poly.pdbx_seq_one_letter_code
_entity_poly.pdbx_strand_id
1 'polypeptide(L)'
;MSSTQELDENRVDMPDMVNRDPNNMNFHARTLFEDVIGEPDGAHSADCVWKNSYGCFTGGKNCCYTVLTYVCALPLALCWGCTFACVTFAHIWQVGPCYRVVQINMSCAQKFFGTCVHCVCDPCYESMSLLLSNIRVLSGNSTELNQYQAGGGVSKELANLPEKSDHIA
;
A
#
# COMPACT_ATOMS: atom_id res chain seq x y z
N MET A 1 39.96 -20.91 10.25
CA MET A 1 39.65 -19.97 11.35
C MET A 1 38.70 -18.89 10.81
N SER A 2 37.55 -19.31 10.26
CA SER A 2 36.63 -18.45 9.50
C SER A 2 35.19 -18.94 9.67
N SER A 3 34.75 -19.14 10.91
CA SER A 3 33.38 -19.62 11.20
C SER A 3 32.77 -19.02 12.46
N THR A 4 33.30 -17.91 12.98
CA THR A 4 32.75 -17.23 14.18
C THR A 4 32.16 -15.86 13.90
N GLN A 5 32.02 -15.43 12.63
CA GLN A 5 31.49 -14.10 12.28
C GLN A 5 30.05 -14.07 11.74
N GLU A 6 29.37 -15.22 11.56
CA GLU A 6 28.03 -15.23 10.92
C GLU A 6 26.84 -15.41 11.89
N LEU A 7 27.01 -15.23 13.20
CA LEU A 7 25.93 -15.45 14.18
C LEU A 7 25.33 -14.17 14.81
N ASP A 8 25.69 -12.98 14.33
CA ASP A 8 25.24 -11.71 14.94
C ASP A 8 24.14 -10.97 14.15
N GLU A 9 23.81 -11.39 12.92
CA GLU A 9 22.88 -10.62 12.05
C GLU A 9 21.40 -11.04 12.17
N ASN A 10 21.04 -11.89 13.13
CA ASN A 10 19.64 -12.35 13.30
C ASN A 10 19.22 -12.51 14.77
N ARG A 11 19.66 -11.60 15.62
CA ARG A 11 19.12 -11.47 16.98
C ARG A 11 18.12 -10.33 16.96
N VAL A 12 16.83 -10.68 17.07
CA VAL A 12 15.78 -9.74 17.47
C VAL A 12 16.35 -8.91 18.63
N ASP A 13 16.49 -7.61 18.41
CA ASP A 13 17.11 -6.65 19.32
C ASP A 13 16.22 -6.51 20.55
N MET A 14 16.26 -7.52 21.41
CA MET A 14 15.55 -7.52 22.67
C MET A 14 16.23 -6.45 23.51
N PRO A 15 15.46 -5.48 24.06
CA PRO A 15 16.04 -4.40 24.84
C PRO A 15 16.89 -4.99 25.96
N ASP A 16 18.15 -4.53 26.05
CA ASP A 16 19.06 -4.94 27.10
C ASP A 16 18.48 -4.52 28.45
N MET A 17 18.07 -5.52 29.23
CA MET A 17 17.43 -5.34 30.51
C MET A 17 18.41 -4.91 31.61
N VAL A 18 19.72 -5.06 31.36
CA VAL A 18 20.81 -4.74 32.29
C VAL A 18 21.41 -3.37 31.96
N ASN A 19 21.72 -3.10 30.69
CA ASN A 19 22.21 -1.79 30.26
C ASN A 19 21.13 -1.00 29.51
N ARG A 20 20.36 -0.20 30.26
CA ARG A 20 19.29 0.66 29.71
C ARG A 20 19.78 1.94 29.03
N ASP A 21 21.08 2.26 29.09
CA ASP A 21 21.70 3.42 28.44
C ASP A 21 23.04 3.05 27.79
N PRO A 22 23.01 2.27 26.69
CA PRO A 22 24.23 1.78 26.02
C PRO A 22 25.11 2.90 25.46
N ASN A 23 24.54 4.07 25.18
CA ASN A 23 25.25 5.24 24.66
C ASN A 23 25.64 6.25 25.76
N ASN A 24 25.34 5.94 27.03
CA ASN A 24 25.65 6.77 28.19
C ASN A 24 25.22 8.25 28.06
N MET A 25 24.09 8.50 27.38
CA MET A 25 23.62 9.86 27.09
C MET A 25 23.03 10.55 28.33
N ASN A 26 22.57 9.77 29.31
CA ASN A 26 21.92 10.27 30.51
C ASN A 26 22.86 10.33 31.71
N PHE A 27 24.14 10.65 31.47
CA PHE A 27 25.12 10.78 32.56
C PHE A 27 24.66 11.76 33.65
N HIS A 28 24.05 12.89 33.24
CA HIS A 28 23.52 13.92 34.13
C HIS A 28 22.30 13.50 34.96
N ALA A 29 21.57 12.46 34.54
CA ALA A 29 20.41 11.94 35.26
C ALA A 29 20.81 10.91 36.34
N ARG A 30 22.09 10.53 36.41
CA ARG A 30 22.62 9.65 37.45
C ARG A 30 22.77 10.47 38.74
N THR A 31 21.92 10.17 39.71
CA THR A 31 21.97 10.78 41.04
C THR A 31 22.62 9.80 42.01
N LEU A 32 23.81 10.14 42.51
CA LEU A 32 24.49 9.35 43.54
C LEU A 32 23.97 9.77 44.93
N PHE A 33 24.03 8.86 45.91
CA PHE A 33 23.60 9.15 47.29
C PHE A 33 24.39 10.32 47.89
N GLU A 34 25.68 10.40 47.57
CA GLU A 34 26.61 11.43 48.06
C GLU A 34 26.24 12.81 47.50
N ASP A 35 25.77 12.88 46.24
CA ASP A 35 25.31 14.12 45.59
C ASP A 35 24.00 14.65 46.20
N VAL A 36 23.20 13.78 46.82
CA VAL A 36 21.89 14.14 47.41
C VAL A 36 22.03 14.59 48.87
N ILE A 37 22.97 14.02 49.62
CA ILE A 37 23.18 14.31 51.05
C ILE A 37 24.25 15.40 51.28
N GLY A 38 25.28 15.48 50.42
CA GLY A 38 26.22 16.60 50.39
C GLY A 38 26.91 16.92 51.72
N GLU A 39 27.35 15.91 52.49
CA GLU A 39 28.10 16.17 53.72
C GLU A 39 29.46 16.84 53.40
N PRO A 40 29.83 17.97 54.05
CA PRO A 40 31.14 18.58 53.89
C PRO A 40 32.22 17.78 54.62
N ASP A 41 33.44 17.69 54.03
CA ASP A 41 34.59 16.87 54.49
C ASP A 41 35.01 17.02 55.98
N GLY A 42 34.48 18.02 56.70
CA GLY A 42 34.82 18.30 58.10
C GLY A 42 33.83 17.81 59.17
N ALA A 43 32.65 17.28 58.81
CA ALA A 43 31.59 16.90 59.76
C ALA A 43 30.99 15.52 59.46
N HIS A 44 31.84 14.51 59.30
CA HIS A 44 31.45 13.14 58.97
C HIS A 44 30.54 12.52 60.05
N SER A 45 29.35 12.08 59.65
CA SER A 45 28.50 11.21 60.47
C SER A 45 29.23 9.90 60.83
N ALA A 46 28.91 9.30 61.99
CA ALA A 46 29.53 8.03 62.40
C ALA A 46 29.40 6.94 61.31
N ASP A 47 30.49 6.24 60.98
CA ASP A 47 30.59 5.30 59.85
C ASP A 47 29.45 4.26 59.77
N CYS A 48 28.88 3.88 60.92
CA CYS A 48 27.78 2.93 60.98
C CYS A 48 26.45 3.51 60.49
N VAL A 49 26.18 4.79 60.80
CA VAL A 49 24.96 5.49 60.38
C VAL A 49 25.00 5.76 58.89
N TRP A 50 26.16 6.17 58.35
CA TRP A 50 26.35 6.40 56.92
C TRP A 50 26.07 5.15 56.08
N LYS A 51 26.66 4.00 56.45
CA LYS A 51 26.47 2.73 55.74
C LYS A 51 25.03 2.21 55.81
N ASN A 52 24.39 2.35 56.96
CA ASN A 52 22.99 1.93 57.12
C ASN A 52 22.03 2.82 56.30
N SER A 53 22.25 4.14 56.32
CA SER A 53 21.47 5.09 55.52
C SER A 53 21.65 4.86 54.03
N TYR A 54 22.88 4.60 53.57
CA TYR A 54 23.18 4.26 52.17
C TYR A 54 22.45 2.99 51.71
N GLY A 55 22.46 1.94 52.54
CA GLY A 55 21.76 0.69 52.25
C GLY A 55 20.25 0.86 52.19
N CYS A 56 19.66 1.55 53.18
CA CYS A 56 18.23 1.82 53.22
C CYS A 56 17.76 2.69 52.04
N PHE A 57 18.52 3.75 51.71
CA PHE A 57 18.24 4.61 50.56
C PHE A 57 18.30 3.85 49.24
N THR A 58 19.35 3.06 49.02
CA THR A 58 19.53 2.29 47.78
C THR A 58 18.43 1.25 47.60
N GLY A 59 18.08 0.54 48.69
CA GLY A 59 16.98 -0.42 48.69
C GLY A 59 15.61 0.22 48.46
N GLY A 60 15.31 1.31 49.18
CA GLY A 60 14.06 2.05 49.06
C GLY A 60 13.86 2.65 47.67
N LYS A 61 14.91 3.26 47.11
CA LYS A 61 14.97 3.75 45.73
C LYS A 61 14.59 2.65 44.74
N ASN A 62 15.29 1.52 44.80
CA ASN A 62 15.09 0.44 43.84
C ASN A 62 13.69 -0.17 43.96
N CYS A 63 13.19 -0.40 45.18
CA CYS A 63 11.84 -0.89 45.40
C CYS A 63 10.78 0.07 44.84
N CYS A 64 10.88 1.37 45.16
CA CYS A 64 9.94 2.38 44.69
C CYS A 64 9.92 2.47 43.16
N TYR A 65 11.08 2.56 42.51
CA TYR A 65 11.15 2.61 41.05
C TYR A 65 10.57 1.36 40.38
N THR A 66 10.85 0.19 40.93
CA THR A 66 10.31 -1.07 40.41
C THR A 66 8.79 -1.12 40.56
N VAL A 67 8.24 -0.77 41.73
CA VAL A 67 6.79 -0.74 41.98
C VAL A 67 6.10 0.29 41.09
N LEU A 68 6.61 1.52 41.00
CA LEU A 68 6.03 2.56 40.15
C LEU A 68 6.04 2.14 38.68
N THR A 69 7.12 1.50 38.22
CA THR A 69 7.22 1.00 36.86
C THR A 69 6.16 -0.06 36.59
N TYR A 70 5.97 -1.03 37.48
CA TYR A 70 4.94 -2.04 37.28
C TYR A 70 3.52 -1.46 37.34
N VAL A 71 3.26 -0.55 38.27
CA VAL A 71 1.94 0.08 38.43
C VAL A 71 1.60 1.00 37.27
N CYS A 72 2.57 1.71 36.68
CA CYS A 72 2.28 2.64 35.59
C CYS A 72 2.46 2.00 34.21
N ALA A 73 3.52 1.21 33.98
CA ALA A 73 3.84 0.69 32.66
C ALA A 73 2.91 -0.43 32.21
N LEU A 74 2.51 -1.35 33.10
CA LEU A 74 1.59 -2.44 32.74
C LEU A 74 0.21 -1.93 32.30
N PRO A 75 -0.51 -1.06 33.04
CA PRO A 75 -1.82 -0.60 32.60
C PRO A 75 -1.74 0.29 31.36
N LEU A 76 -0.67 1.09 31.22
CA LEU A 76 -0.44 1.84 29.98
C LEU A 76 -0.26 0.88 28.80
N ALA A 77 0.62 -0.11 28.91
CA ALA A 77 0.83 -1.10 27.86
C ALA A 77 -0.45 -1.85 27.49
N LEU A 78 -1.25 -2.24 28.49
CA LEU A 78 -2.56 -2.87 28.28
C LEU A 78 -3.54 -1.92 27.58
N CYS A 79 -3.65 -0.67 28.01
CA CYS A 79 -4.55 0.32 27.41
C CYS A 79 -4.20 0.59 25.94
N TRP A 80 -2.91 0.76 25.64
CA TRP A 80 -2.43 0.92 24.27
C TRP A 80 -2.68 -0.34 23.43
N GLY A 81 -2.44 -1.54 23.98
CA GLY A 81 -2.73 -2.80 23.31
C GLY A 81 -4.22 -2.98 22.99
N CYS A 82 -5.11 -2.70 23.94
CA CYS A 82 -6.56 -2.73 23.73
C CYS A 82 -7.00 -1.74 22.65
N THR A 83 -6.45 -0.52 22.65
CA THR A 83 -6.75 0.50 21.64
C THR A 83 -6.36 0.01 20.24
N PHE A 84 -5.15 -0.57 20.11
CA PHE A 84 -4.66 -1.10 18.84
C PHE A 84 -5.51 -2.27 18.33
N ALA A 85 -5.97 -3.14 19.24
CA ALA A 85 -6.87 -4.24 18.91
C ALA A 85 -8.21 -3.73 18.38
N CYS A 86 -8.82 -2.74 19.03
CA CYS A 86 -10.08 -2.13 18.59
C CYS A 86 -9.94 -1.46 17.21
N VAL A 87 -8.87 -0.72 16.97
CA VAL A 87 -8.57 -0.11 15.65
C VAL A 87 -8.44 -1.17 14.58
N THR A 88 -7.70 -2.25 14.85
CA THR A 88 -7.49 -3.34 13.90
C THR A 88 -8.80 -4.04 13.55
N PHE A 89 -9.64 -4.30 14.55
CA PHE A 89 -10.98 -4.84 14.34
C PHE A 89 -11.79 -3.90 13.44
N ALA A 90 -11.93 -2.63 13.82
CA ALA A 90 -12.65 -1.64 13.02
C ALA A 90 -12.12 -1.57 11.58
N HIS A 91 -10.80 -1.58 11.40
CA HIS A 91 -10.16 -1.60 10.08
C HIS A 91 -10.58 -2.82 9.26
N ILE A 92 -10.54 -4.04 9.80
CA ILE A 92 -10.97 -5.26 9.08
C ILE A 92 -12.43 -5.14 8.63
N TRP A 93 -13.31 -4.66 9.53
CA TRP A 93 -14.73 -4.51 9.25
C TRP A 93 -15.06 -3.36 8.30
N GLN A 94 -14.23 -2.33 8.18
CA GLN A 94 -14.41 -1.23 7.24
C GLN A 94 -13.71 -1.48 5.90
N VAL A 95 -12.52 -2.09 5.89
CA VAL A 95 -11.74 -2.36 4.68
C VAL A 95 -12.42 -3.38 3.80
N GLY A 96 -13.02 -4.42 4.37
CA GLY A 96 -13.83 -5.38 3.62
C GLY A 96 -14.90 -4.68 2.76
N PRO A 97 -15.87 -3.96 3.35
CA PRO A 97 -16.90 -3.27 2.60
C PRO A 97 -16.33 -2.14 1.72
N CYS A 98 -15.34 -1.37 2.17
CA CYS A 98 -14.70 -0.35 1.34
C CYS A 98 -14.09 -0.95 0.07
N TYR A 99 -13.38 -2.06 0.17
CA TYR A 99 -12.81 -2.76 -0.98
C TYR A 99 -13.90 -3.21 -1.96
N ARG A 100 -15.01 -3.77 -1.44
CA ARG A 100 -16.16 -4.15 -2.27
C ARG A 100 -16.78 -2.96 -2.99
N VAL A 101 -16.96 -1.83 -2.31
CA VAL A 101 -17.51 -0.60 -2.90
C VAL A 101 -16.58 -0.03 -3.97
N VAL A 102 -15.27 0.02 -3.72
CA VAL A 102 -14.27 0.46 -4.70
C VAL A 102 -14.29 -0.45 -5.93
N GLN A 103 -14.37 -1.77 -5.73
CA GLN A 103 -14.46 -2.73 -6.83
C GLN A 103 -15.71 -2.52 -7.69
N ILE A 104 -16.87 -2.26 -7.07
CA ILE A 104 -18.12 -1.96 -7.80
C ILE A 104 -17.98 -0.66 -8.60
N ASN A 105 -17.47 0.41 -7.98
CA ASN A 105 -17.26 1.69 -8.67
C ASN A 105 -16.30 1.56 -9.85
N MET A 106 -15.17 0.87 -9.66
CA MET A 106 -14.19 0.64 -10.72
C MET A 106 -14.77 -0.22 -11.85
N SER A 107 -15.59 -1.21 -11.53
CA SER A 107 -16.29 -2.04 -12.53
C SER A 107 -17.30 -1.22 -13.34
N CYS A 108 -18.02 -0.30 -12.70
CA CYS A 108 -18.90 0.64 -13.40
C CYS A 108 -18.11 1.61 -14.29
N ALA A 109 -17.03 2.20 -13.76
CA ALA A 109 -16.16 3.08 -14.52
C ALA A 109 -15.58 2.37 -15.74
N GLN A 110 -15.07 1.15 -15.59
CA GLN A 110 -14.54 0.35 -16.70
C GLN A 110 -15.57 0.14 -17.80
N LYS A 111 -16.83 -0.17 -17.44
CA LYS A 111 -17.92 -0.31 -18.42
C LYS A 111 -18.22 1.01 -19.11
N PHE A 112 -18.35 2.10 -18.36
CA PHE A 112 -18.59 3.43 -18.91
C PHE A 112 -17.49 3.85 -19.89
N PHE A 113 -16.23 3.74 -19.48
CA PHE A 113 -15.08 4.02 -20.34
C PHE A 113 -15.05 3.11 -21.56
N GLY A 114 -15.32 1.81 -21.40
CA GLY A 114 -15.42 0.87 -22.52
C GLY A 114 -16.49 1.29 -23.54
N THR A 115 -17.69 1.65 -23.06
CA THR A 115 -18.77 2.15 -23.93
C THR A 115 -18.39 3.46 -24.61
N CYS A 116 -17.79 4.42 -23.90
CA CYS A 116 -17.33 5.67 -24.50
C CYS A 116 -16.29 5.43 -25.60
N VAL A 117 -15.34 4.53 -25.35
CA VAL A 117 -14.32 4.14 -26.34
C VAL A 117 -14.99 3.51 -27.55
N HIS A 118 -15.91 2.55 -27.38
CA HIS A 118 -16.65 1.95 -28.49
C HIS A 118 -17.43 2.99 -29.30
N CYS A 119 -18.18 3.89 -28.64
CA CYS A 119 -18.94 4.92 -29.33
C CYS A 119 -18.09 5.87 -30.18
N VAL A 120 -16.80 6.07 -29.84
CA VAL A 120 -15.89 6.95 -30.59
C VAL A 120 -15.07 6.16 -31.61
N CYS A 121 -14.51 5.03 -31.19
CA CYS A 121 -13.62 4.23 -32.00
C CYS A 121 -14.37 3.47 -33.10
N ASP A 122 -15.55 2.92 -32.82
CA ASP A 122 -16.35 2.18 -33.81
C ASP A 122 -16.68 3.04 -35.05
N PRO A 123 -17.22 4.28 -34.95
CA PRO A 123 -17.46 5.11 -36.13
C PRO A 123 -16.17 5.57 -36.82
N CYS A 124 -15.08 5.77 -36.08
CA CYS A 124 -13.77 6.10 -36.68
C CYS A 124 -13.23 4.95 -37.53
N TYR A 125 -13.27 3.72 -37.00
CA TYR A 125 -12.81 2.54 -37.71
C TYR A 125 -13.70 2.18 -38.89
N GLU A 126 -15.02 2.36 -38.77
CA GLU A 126 -15.96 2.19 -39.88
C GLU A 126 -15.66 3.19 -41.01
N SER A 127 -15.38 4.44 -40.67
CA SER A 127 -15.00 5.45 -41.67
C SER A 127 -13.69 5.11 -42.36
N MET A 128 -12.68 4.65 -41.61
CA MET A 128 -11.39 4.22 -42.16
C MET A 128 -11.52 2.99 -43.06
N SER A 129 -12.39 2.03 -42.71
CA SER A 129 -12.62 0.83 -43.51
C SER A 129 -13.27 1.16 -44.87
N LEU A 130 -14.19 2.13 -44.91
CA LEU A 130 -14.83 2.60 -46.15
C LEU A 130 -13.87 3.33 -47.09
N LEU A 131 -12.87 4.04 -46.56
CA LEU A 131 -11.82 4.66 -47.37
C LEU A 131 -10.92 3.60 -48.02
N LEU A 132 -10.61 2.54 -47.28
CA LEU A 132 -9.78 1.43 -47.78
C LEU A 132 -10.56 0.51 -48.73
N SER A 133 -11.88 0.38 -48.58
CA SER A 133 -12.71 -0.48 -49.45
C SER A 133 -12.82 0.00 -50.89
N ASN A 134 -12.63 1.30 -51.14
CA ASN A 134 -12.63 1.89 -52.48
C ASN A 134 -11.33 1.67 -53.25
N ILE A 135 -10.27 1.17 -52.62
CA ILE A 135 -8.98 0.91 -53.27
C ILE A 135 -9.04 -0.47 -53.93
N ARG A 136 -9.40 -0.51 -55.21
CA ARG A 136 -9.31 -1.71 -56.05
C ARG A 136 -7.90 -1.82 -56.62
N VAL A 137 -7.10 -2.75 -56.11
CA VAL A 137 -5.79 -3.07 -56.68
C VAL A 137 -5.98 -4.02 -57.87
N LEU A 138 -5.87 -3.48 -59.09
CA LEU A 138 -5.76 -4.27 -60.31
C LEU A 138 -4.32 -4.79 -60.44
N SER A 139 -4.05 -6.01 -59.96
CA SER A 139 -2.82 -6.72 -60.29
C SER A 139 -2.91 -7.26 -61.72
N GLY A 140 -2.65 -6.40 -62.71
CA GLY A 140 -2.75 -6.76 -64.12
C GLY A 140 -1.44 -7.33 -64.67
N ASN A 141 -1.51 -8.55 -65.21
CA ASN A 141 -0.83 -8.81 -66.49
C ASN A 141 -1.52 -7.92 -67.54
N SER A 142 -0.74 -7.30 -68.42
CA SER A 142 -1.06 -6.16 -69.29
C SER A 142 -2.24 -6.31 -70.26
N THR A 143 -2.94 -7.45 -70.29
CA THR A 143 -3.99 -7.75 -71.28
C THR A 143 -5.38 -7.23 -70.89
N GLU A 144 -5.67 -7.07 -69.59
CA GLU A 144 -7.04 -6.79 -69.09
C GLU A 144 -7.37 -5.27 -69.01
N LEU A 145 -6.37 -4.39 -69.08
CA LEU A 145 -6.57 -2.93 -68.95
C LEU A 145 -7.20 -2.27 -70.19
N ASN A 146 -7.23 -2.95 -71.34
CA ASN A 146 -7.85 -2.43 -72.56
C ASN A 146 -9.38 -2.61 -72.60
N GLN A 147 -9.94 -3.57 -71.85
CA GLN A 147 -11.40 -3.79 -71.86
C GLN A 147 -12.16 -2.80 -70.97
N TYR A 148 -11.56 -2.29 -69.89
CA TYR A 148 -12.23 -1.37 -68.96
C TYR A 148 -12.48 0.03 -69.55
N GLN A 149 -11.67 0.48 -70.51
CA GLN A 149 -11.81 1.81 -71.11
C GLN A 149 -12.91 1.88 -72.19
N ALA A 150 -13.44 0.73 -72.64
CA ALA A 150 -14.45 0.65 -73.69
C ALA A 150 -15.91 0.50 -73.18
N GLY A 151 -16.12 0.35 -71.87
CA GLY A 151 -17.38 -0.10 -71.28
C GLY A 151 -18.11 0.87 -70.34
N GLY A 152 -18.00 2.19 -70.52
CA GLY A 152 -18.74 3.16 -69.72
C GLY A 152 -20.25 3.21 -70.05
N GLY A 153 -21.11 2.69 -69.17
CA GLY A 153 -22.57 2.81 -69.34
C GLY A 153 -23.45 2.09 -68.31
N VAL A 154 -23.40 2.50 -67.04
CA VAL A 154 -24.27 2.03 -65.94
C VAL A 154 -25.68 2.64 -66.02
N SER A 155 -26.39 2.50 -67.14
CA SER A 155 -27.77 3.00 -67.27
C SER A 155 -28.74 2.06 -68.00
N LYS A 156 -28.33 0.85 -68.39
CA LYS A 156 -29.19 -0.05 -69.17
C LYS A 156 -29.93 -1.13 -68.35
N GLU A 157 -29.63 -1.31 -67.07
CA GLU A 157 -30.21 -2.41 -66.28
C GLU A 157 -31.58 -2.10 -65.63
N LEU A 158 -32.02 -0.84 -65.61
CA LEU A 158 -33.29 -0.43 -64.98
C LEU A 158 -34.54 -0.48 -65.90
N ALA A 159 -34.41 -0.93 -67.15
CA ALA A 159 -35.50 -0.91 -68.13
C ALA A 159 -36.15 -2.28 -68.44
N ASN A 160 -35.76 -3.36 -67.76
CA ASN A 160 -36.31 -4.69 -68.02
C ASN A 160 -36.84 -5.35 -66.73
N LEU A 161 -37.95 -4.80 -66.22
CA LEU A 161 -38.86 -5.54 -65.34
C LEU A 161 -39.95 -6.18 -66.21
N PRO A 162 -40.08 -7.52 -66.27
CA PRO A 162 -41.28 -8.15 -66.78
C PRO A 162 -42.34 -8.26 -65.66
N GLU A 163 -43.42 -7.51 -65.85
CA GLU A 163 -44.76 -7.75 -65.30
C GLU A 163 -45.37 -9.01 -65.94
N LYS A 164 -45.74 -10.03 -65.14
CA LYS A 164 -46.70 -11.09 -65.51
C LYS A 164 -47.09 -11.90 -64.26
N SER A 165 -48.19 -11.56 -63.57
CA SER A 165 -49.57 -12.07 -63.71
C SER A 165 -49.81 -13.47 -63.15
N ASP A 166 -50.36 -13.56 -61.93
CA ASP A 166 -51.07 -14.75 -61.46
C ASP A 166 -52.48 -14.33 -60.98
N HIS A 167 -53.46 -14.57 -61.85
CA HIS A 167 -54.87 -14.60 -61.51
C HIS A 167 -55.24 -16.04 -61.06
N ILE A 168 -55.69 -16.14 -59.80
CA ILE A 168 -56.83 -16.92 -59.30
C ILE A 168 -56.78 -18.46 -59.41
N ALA A 169 -56.65 -19.10 -58.24
CA ALA A 169 -57.67 -20.00 -57.68
C ALA A 169 -57.58 -20.00 -56.15
#